data_AF-A0A7R8ZWR4-F1
#
_entry.id   AF-A0A7R8ZWR4-F1
#
_cell.length_a   1.000
_cell.length_b   1.000
_cell.length_c   1.000
_cell.angle_alpha   90.00
_cell.angle_beta   90.00
_cell.angle_gamma   90.00
#
_symmetry.space_group_name_H-M   'P 1'
#
loop_
_entity.id
_entity.type
_entity.pdbx_description
1 polymer ?
#
loop_
_entity_poly.entity_id
_entity_poly.type
_entity_poly.pdbx_seq_one_letter_code
_entity_poly.pdbx_strand_id
1 'polypeptide(L)'
;VLQPTVEAFFLVHALDLEKSTSRSRPERETRESQVAHIHREVAPLSPLPSTSQEPPITASTSGAAGSSTASSAKSNILPMDASVPSPASPSVTAENVAEQKFLRFAERHRTVLNQILRQSTVHLPDGPFYILVDHTRLLDFDVKRRYFRTELERMDDGIRREDMAVHIKREHIFEDSFRELFRRSKDEWKNRFYIVFEGEEGQDAGGLLREWYVVISREIFNPMYALFTTSPGDRVTYMINSSSYINPNHLLYYKFIGRVIG
;
A
#
# COMPACT_ATOMS: atom_id res chain seq x y z
N VAL A 1 29.47 -2.18 20.62
CA VAL A 1 28.33 -2.74 19.85
C VAL A 1 27.04 -1.96 20.08
N LEU A 2 26.64 -1.64 21.33
CA LEU A 2 25.35 -0.97 21.62
C LEU A 2 25.22 0.46 21.08
N GLN A 3 26.30 1.23 20.95
CA GLN A 3 26.23 2.66 20.66
C GLN A 3 25.46 3.03 19.38
N PRO A 4 25.67 2.39 18.20
CA PRO A 4 24.83 2.65 17.02
C PRO A 4 23.35 2.31 17.23
N THR A 5 23.03 1.25 17.98
CA THR A 5 21.62 0.91 18.30
C THR A 5 20.96 2.01 19.13
N VAL A 6 21.71 2.59 20.09
CA VAL A 6 21.26 3.69 20.94
C VAL A 6 21.15 5.00 20.14
N GLU A 7 22.13 5.31 19.28
CA GLU A 7 22.10 6.47 18.39
C GLU A 7 20.93 6.38 17.39
N ALA A 8 20.68 5.22 16.79
CA ALA A 8 19.53 4.98 15.92
C ALA A 8 18.20 5.19 16.66
N PHE A 9 18.09 4.65 17.88
CA PHE A 9 16.91 4.81 18.73
C PHE A 9 16.66 6.29 19.04
N PHE A 10 17.68 7.03 19.49
CA PHE A 10 17.55 8.46 19.77
C PHE A 10 17.26 9.30 18.52
N LEU A 11 17.86 9.00 17.37
CA LEU A 11 17.61 9.78 16.15
C LEU A 11 16.18 9.63 15.63
N VAL A 12 15.56 8.46 15.82
CA VAL A 12 14.13 8.25 15.52
C VAL A 12 13.23 8.93 16.55
N HIS A 13 13.46 8.69 17.85
CA HIS A 13 12.58 9.24 18.90
C HIS A 13 12.70 10.76 19.08
N ALA A 14 13.80 11.38 18.61
CA ALA A 14 13.92 12.84 18.55
C ALA A 14 12.84 13.48 17.65
N LEU A 15 12.44 12.81 16.56
CA LEU A 15 11.42 13.30 15.62
C LEU A 15 10.03 13.31 16.27
N ASP A 16 9.69 12.28 17.06
CA ASP A 16 8.44 12.26 17.85
C ASP A 16 8.48 13.24 19.03
N LEU A 17 9.65 13.53 19.61
CA LEU A 17 9.78 14.54 20.67
C LEU A 17 9.40 15.93 20.16
N GLU A 18 9.93 16.39 19.02
CA GLU A 18 9.57 17.71 18.48
C GLU A 18 8.07 17.81 18.16
N LYS A 19 7.47 16.72 17.66
CA LYS A 19 6.03 16.58 17.41
C LYS A 19 5.19 16.77 18.69
N SER A 20 5.71 16.37 19.84
CA SER A 20 5.06 16.54 21.16
C SER A 20 5.17 17.97 21.73
N THR A 21 6.25 18.70 21.41
CA THR A 21 6.54 20.02 22.00
C THR A 21 5.69 21.18 21.47
N SER A 22 4.83 20.93 20.48
CA SER A 22 3.93 21.93 19.88
C SER A 22 2.60 22.14 20.63
N ARG A 23 2.37 21.45 21.76
CA ARG A 23 1.18 21.69 22.62
C ARG A 23 1.52 22.49 23.88
N SER A 24 0.71 23.51 24.12
CA SER A 24 0.84 24.55 25.14
C SER A 24 1.17 24.04 26.55
N ARG A 25 2.24 24.59 27.13
CA ARG A 25 2.59 24.54 28.55
C ARG A 25 1.56 25.31 29.38
N PRO A 26 0.83 24.70 30.34
CA PRO A 26 0.01 25.43 31.30
C PRO A 26 0.88 26.07 32.39
N GLU A 27 0.37 27.13 33.00
CA GLU A 27 1.08 27.89 34.04
C GLU A 27 0.93 27.26 35.44
N ARG A 28 1.68 27.80 36.40
CA ARG A 28 1.91 27.19 37.72
C ARG A 28 1.07 27.91 38.79
N GLU A 29 -0.21 27.53 38.92
CA GLU A 29 -1.10 28.14 39.91
C GLU A 29 -0.56 28.01 41.35
N THR A 30 -0.66 29.10 42.11
CA THR A 30 -0.28 29.20 43.51
C THR A 30 -1.43 28.85 44.47
N ARG A 31 -1.06 28.59 45.72
CA ARG A 31 -1.77 27.71 46.66
C ARG A 31 -3.04 28.31 47.33
N GLU A 32 -3.62 29.35 46.75
CA GLU A 32 -4.63 30.21 47.39
C GLU A 32 -6.06 30.00 46.82
N SER A 33 -6.20 29.35 45.66
CA SER A 33 -7.49 29.15 44.97
C SER A 33 -8.41 28.07 45.57
N GLN A 34 -7.97 27.30 46.58
CA GLN A 34 -8.67 26.10 47.07
C GLN A 34 -9.51 26.30 48.35
N VAL A 35 -9.63 27.52 48.90
CA VAL A 35 -10.27 27.74 50.22
C VAL A 35 -11.36 28.82 50.18
N ALA A 36 -12.32 28.70 49.26
CA ALA A 36 -13.41 29.69 49.12
C ALA A 36 -14.75 29.10 48.63
N HIS A 37 -15.37 28.21 49.43
CA HIS A 37 -16.81 28.21 49.82
C HIS A 37 -17.26 26.85 50.36
N ILE A 38 -17.59 26.79 51.66
CA ILE A 38 -18.41 25.75 52.29
C ILE A 38 -19.45 26.47 53.17
N HIS A 39 -20.67 25.92 53.29
CA HIS A 39 -21.85 26.46 53.96
C HIS A 39 -22.54 27.69 53.33
N ARG A 40 -23.70 27.45 52.71
CA ARG A 40 -24.98 27.59 53.45
C ARG A 40 -26.02 26.60 52.89
N GLU A 41 -27.19 26.54 53.50
CA GLU A 41 -28.06 25.35 53.55
C GLU A 41 -29.56 25.71 53.28
N VAL A 42 -30.39 24.68 53.12
CA VAL A 42 -31.88 24.67 53.13
C VAL A 42 -32.58 24.92 51.78
N ALA A 43 -33.53 24.02 51.46
CA ALA A 43 -34.56 24.14 50.42
C ALA A 43 -35.97 24.13 51.08
N PRO A 44 -37.07 24.49 50.38
CA PRO A 44 -37.97 23.40 49.93
C PRO A 44 -38.92 23.65 48.71
N LEU A 45 -39.31 22.53 48.08
CA LEU A 45 -40.63 22.22 47.45
C LEU A 45 -41.12 22.91 46.15
N SER A 46 -42.08 22.24 45.50
CA SER A 46 -42.75 22.58 44.22
C SER A 46 -44.28 22.51 44.35
N PRO A 47 -45.08 23.00 43.36
CA PRO A 47 -45.92 22.05 42.59
C PRO A 47 -46.22 22.44 41.11
N LEU A 48 -46.91 21.54 40.41
CA LEU A 48 -47.54 21.63 39.07
C LEU A 48 -49.10 21.71 39.22
N PRO A 49 -49.97 21.68 38.17
CA PRO A 49 -49.86 22.01 36.73
C PRO A 49 -51.04 22.91 36.20
N SER A 50 -51.11 23.22 34.88
CA SER A 50 -52.31 23.00 34.00
C SER A 50 -52.33 23.73 32.63
N THR A 51 -52.34 22.93 31.55
CA THR A 51 -53.13 23.01 30.28
C THR A 51 -53.80 24.30 29.78
N SER A 52 -53.57 24.69 28.49
CA SER A 52 -54.64 24.79 27.42
C SER A 52 -54.18 25.30 26.02
N GLN A 53 -54.47 24.48 24.99
CA GLN A 53 -54.96 24.76 23.61
C GLN A 53 -54.20 25.61 22.53
N GLU A 54 -54.15 25.01 21.33
CA GLU A 54 -53.89 25.53 19.96
C GLU A 54 -55.22 25.87 19.21
N PRO A 55 -55.29 26.05 17.86
CA PRO A 55 -54.54 26.83 16.82
C PRO A 55 -55.56 27.76 16.05
N PRO A 56 -55.56 28.02 14.70
CA PRO A 56 -54.56 28.04 13.61
C PRO A 56 -54.42 29.49 13.01
N ILE A 57 -54.09 29.86 11.76
CA ILE A 57 -53.81 29.31 10.38
C ILE A 57 -52.84 30.34 9.69
N THR A 58 -52.25 30.23 8.49
CA THR A 58 -52.26 29.32 7.29
C THR A 58 -50.83 28.71 7.08
N ALA A 59 -50.31 28.10 5.99
CA ALA A 59 -50.56 27.95 4.53
C ALA A 59 -50.29 29.17 3.59
N SER A 60 -49.74 29.04 2.36
CA SER A 60 -48.96 27.97 1.70
C SER A 60 -48.33 28.46 0.36
N THR A 61 -47.31 27.75 -0.19
CA THR A 61 -46.94 27.65 -1.65
C THR A 61 -46.49 28.93 -2.41
N SER A 62 -45.74 28.93 -3.54
CA SER A 62 -44.85 27.94 -4.22
C SER A 62 -44.13 28.54 -5.46
N GLY A 63 -42.87 28.18 -5.73
CA GLY A 63 -42.21 28.28 -7.07
C GLY A 63 -41.84 29.69 -7.60
N ALA A 64 -41.26 29.87 -8.80
CA ALA A 64 -40.44 28.97 -9.65
C ALA A 64 -39.80 29.73 -10.86
N ALA A 65 -38.58 29.31 -11.28
CA ALA A 65 -37.96 29.44 -12.62
C ALA A 65 -37.64 30.83 -13.25
N GLY A 66 -36.70 30.80 -14.23
CA GLY A 66 -36.35 31.89 -15.17
C GLY A 66 -35.01 32.60 -14.89
N SER A 67 -34.06 32.93 -15.80
CA SER A 67 -33.74 32.62 -17.22
C SER A 67 -33.40 33.88 -18.06
N SER A 68 -32.12 34.28 -18.14
CA SER A 68 -31.50 35.11 -19.21
C SER A 68 -29.99 35.25 -18.91
N THR A 69 -28.96 35.22 -19.79
CA THR A 69 -28.68 35.39 -21.24
C THR A 69 -28.14 36.77 -21.67
N ALA A 70 -26.91 36.79 -22.23
CA ALA A 70 -26.28 37.88 -23.03
C ALA A 70 -25.94 39.21 -22.30
N SER A 71 -24.96 40.05 -22.71
CA SER A 71 -23.87 39.91 -23.72
C SER A 71 -22.80 41.03 -23.61
N SER A 72 -21.54 40.69 -23.94
CA SER A 72 -20.48 41.49 -24.60
C SER A 72 -20.51 43.04 -24.61
N ALA A 73 -19.43 43.68 -24.10
CA ALA A 73 -18.90 44.97 -24.60
C ALA A 73 -17.41 45.18 -24.20
N LYS A 74 -16.67 46.00 -24.96
CA LYS A 74 -15.21 46.23 -24.86
C LYS A 74 -14.85 47.55 -24.17
N SER A 75 -13.68 47.65 -23.53
CA SER A 75 -12.71 48.77 -23.69
C SER A 75 -11.38 48.52 -22.95
N ASN A 76 -10.32 49.25 -23.32
CA ASN A 76 -8.95 49.11 -22.81
C ASN A 76 -8.65 50.05 -21.64
N ILE A 77 -7.60 49.75 -20.84
CA ILE A 77 -6.53 50.66 -20.38
C ILE A 77 -5.34 49.84 -19.81
N LEU A 78 -4.12 50.38 -19.92
CA LEU A 78 -2.81 49.91 -19.42
C LEU A 78 -2.04 51.16 -18.91
N PRO A 79 -0.86 51.09 -18.23
CA PRO A 79 0.03 49.95 -17.90
C PRO A 79 0.46 49.93 -16.39
N MET A 80 1.68 49.47 -16.08
CA MET A 80 2.40 49.44 -14.78
C MET A 80 1.97 48.34 -13.79
N ASP A 81 2.86 47.68 -13.03
CA ASP A 81 4.34 47.69 -12.98
C ASP A 81 4.92 46.28 -12.68
N ALA A 82 6.26 46.16 -12.61
CA ALA A 82 7.02 44.92 -12.50
C ALA A 82 6.77 44.06 -11.25
N SER A 83 6.71 42.73 -11.44
CA SER A 83 7.62 41.75 -10.83
C SER A 83 7.27 40.31 -11.21
N VAL A 84 8.20 39.57 -11.82
CA VAL A 84 8.09 38.11 -12.03
C VAL A 84 9.10 37.40 -11.14
N PRO A 85 8.67 36.61 -10.13
CA PRO A 85 9.56 35.71 -9.41
C PRO A 85 9.88 34.48 -10.29
N SER A 86 11.14 34.35 -10.70
CA SER A 86 11.67 33.09 -11.24
C SER A 86 11.67 32.02 -10.14
N PRO A 87 11.42 30.72 -10.42
CA PRO A 87 11.25 29.72 -9.37
C PRO A 87 12.52 29.54 -8.52
N ALA A 88 12.36 29.67 -7.21
CA ALA A 88 13.44 29.48 -6.25
C ALA A 88 13.83 28.00 -6.10
N SER A 89 15.09 27.77 -5.70
CA SER A 89 15.63 26.46 -5.31
C SER A 89 14.75 25.76 -4.26
N PRO A 90 14.70 24.42 -4.22
CA PRO A 90 13.94 23.69 -3.21
C PRO A 90 14.41 24.04 -1.80
N SER A 91 13.51 24.58 -0.99
CA SER A 91 13.76 24.95 0.40
C SER A 91 13.90 23.70 1.27
N VAL A 92 15.13 23.38 1.67
CA VAL A 92 15.42 22.25 2.56
C VAL A 92 14.87 22.54 3.95
N THR A 93 13.72 21.96 4.29
CA THR A 93 13.13 22.04 5.64
C THR A 93 13.98 21.26 6.64
N ALA A 94 13.86 21.57 7.94
CA ALA A 94 14.64 20.90 8.99
C ALA A 94 14.45 19.37 9.01
N GLU A 95 13.22 18.90 8.70
CA GLU A 95 12.86 17.49 8.59
C GLU A 95 13.71 16.76 7.54
N ASN A 96 13.85 17.34 6.34
CA ASN A 96 14.72 16.81 5.27
C ASN A 96 16.19 16.67 5.73
N VAL A 97 16.67 17.56 6.61
CA VAL A 97 18.04 17.50 7.16
C VAL A 97 18.18 16.36 8.18
N ALA A 98 17.15 16.11 9.00
CA ALA A 98 17.15 15.01 9.97
C ALA A 98 17.05 13.64 9.28
N GLU A 99 16.17 13.52 8.27
CA GLU A 99 16.09 12.36 7.38
C GLU A 99 17.43 12.05 6.71
N GLN A 100 18.07 13.03 6.06
CA GLN A 100 19.37 12.81 5.41
C GLN A 100 20.48 12.39 6.39
N LYS A 101 20.43 12.82 7.66
CA LYS A 101 21.31 12.32 8.71
C LYS A 101 21.00 10.86 9.06
N PHE A 102 19.72 10.51 9.24
CA PHE A 102 19.29 9.13 9.48
C PHE A 102 19.69 8.19 8.35
N LEU A 103 19.53 8.59 7.08
CA LEU A 103 19.87 7.73 5.94
C LEU A 103 21.37 7.48 5.80
N ARG A 104 22.22 8.50 6.04
CA ARG A 104 23.68 8.32 6.11
C ARG A 104 24.11 7.42 7.27
N PHE A 105 23.43 7.54 8.42
CA PHE A 105 23.63 6.64 9.55
C PHE A 105 23.21 5.20 9.20
N ALA A 106 22.03 5.02 8.60
CA ALA A 106 21.47 3.74 8.20
C ALA A 106 22.33 3.02 7.14
N GLU A 107 22.91 3.77 6.21
CA GLU A 107 23.91 3.27 5.26
C GLU A 107 25.20 2.82 5.96
N ARG A 108 25.76 3.66 6.86
CA ARG A 108 26.96 3.34 7.64
C ARG A 108 26.78 2.13 8.57
N HIS A 109 25.58 1.93 9.11
CA HIS A 109 25.27 0.91 10.12
C HIS A 109 24.32 -0.19 9.61
N ARG A 110 24.25 -0.37 8.28
CA ARG A 110 23.36 -1.32 7.57
C ARG A 110 23.18 -2.67 8.26
N THR A 111 24.27 -3.31 8.67
CA THR A 111 24.25 -4.65 9.28
C THR A 111 23.52 -4.66 10.63
N VAL A 112 23.74 -3.64 11.46
CA VAL A 112 23.07 -3.50 12.76
C VAL A 112 21.58 -3.18 12.55
N LEU A 113 21.29 -2.28 11.60
CA LEU A 113 19.91 -1.91 11.25
C LEU A 113 19.12 -3.13 10.76
N ASN A 114 19.64 -3.91 9.82
CA ASN A 114 18.97 -5.11 9.35
C ASN A 114 18.88 -6.19 10.43
N GLN A 115 19.81 -6.26 11.38
CA GLN A 115 19.69 -7.14 12.55
C GLN A 115 18.51 -6.75 13.45
N ILE A 116 18.30 -5.45 13.69
CA ILE A 116 17.14 -4.93 14.42
C ILE A 116 15.84 -5.25 13.66
N LEU A 117 15.80 -5.04 12.34
CA LEU A 117 14.63 -5.35 11.51
C LEU A 117 14.30 -6.85 11.43
N ARG A 118 15.30 -7.74 11.55
CA ARG A 118 15.08 -9.20 11.67
C ARG A 118 14.38 -9.55 12.99
N GLN A 119 14.74 -8.88 14.07
CA GLN A 119 14.18 -9.06 15.42
C GLN A 119 12.84 -8.34 15.62
N SER A 120 12.55 -7.30 14.83
CA SER A 120 11.24 -6.63 14.84
C SER A 120 10.12 -7.59 14.45
N THR A 121 9.09 -7.64 15.30
CA THR A 121 7.76 -8.19 14.98
C THR A 121 6.82 -7.12 14.43
N VAL A 122 7.15 -5.83 14.59
CA VAL A 122 6.38 -4.70 14.04
C VAL A 122 6.62 -4.59 12.54
N HIS A 123 5.53 -4.39 11.80
CA HIS A 123 5.55 -4.20 10.35
C HIS A 123 6.20 -2.86 9.96
N LEU A 124 6.88 -2.79 8.82
CA LEU A 124 7.88 -1.75 8.55
C LEU A 124 7.29 -0.32 8.44
N PRO A 125 6.27 -0.05 7.58
CA PRO A 125 5.50 1.20 7.58
C PRO A 125 4.87 1.58 8.93
N ASP A 126 4.43 0.59 9.71
CA ASP A 126 3.70 0.80 10.97
C ASP A 126 4.64 0.96 12.19
N GLY A 127 5.94 1.15 11.96
CA GLY A 127 6.97 1.16 13.00
C GLY A 127 8.01 2.29 12.87
N PRO A 128 8.97 2.36 13.83
CA PRO A 128 9.99 3.42 13.92
C PRO A 128 10.94 3.53 12.71
N PHE A 129 10.84 2.61 11.74
CA PHE A 129 11.69 2.53 10.56
C PHE A 129 10.92 2.68 9.24
N TYR A 130 9.70 3.24 9.27
CA TYR A 130 8.84 3.44 8.09
C TYR A 130 9.56 4.10 6.91
N ILE A 131 10.46 5.05 7.19
CA ILE A 131 11.28 5.79 6.21
C ILE A 131 12.21 4.89 5.37
N LEU A 132 12.42 3.63 5.76
CA LEU A 132 13.18 2.65 4.97
C LEU A 132 12.37 2.01 3.84
N VAL A 133 11.04 2.21 3.80
CA VAL A 133 10.17 1.72 2.72
C VAL A 133 10.57 2.36 1.39
N ASP A 134 10.77 3.68 1.35
CA ASP A 134 11.26 4.42 0.17
C ASP A 134 12.76 4.17 -0.12
N HIS A 135 13.46 3.54 0.83
CA HIS A 135 14.91 3.31 0.79
C HIS A 135 15.29 1.82 0.85
N THR A 136 14.53 0.99 0.13
CA THR A 136 14.73 -0.47 -0.04
C THR A 136 16.17 -0.91 -0.39
N ARG A 137 17.02 -0.03 -0.92
CA ARG A 137 18.46 -0.28 -1.14
C ARG A 137 19.20 -0.58 0.18
N LEU A 138 18.81 0.05 1.28
CA LEU A 138 19.39 -0.15 2.62
C LEU A 138 18.96 -1.47 3.27
N LEU A 139 17.88 -2.07 2.79
CA LEU A 139 17.32 -3.33 3.31
C LEU A 139 17.97 -4.55 2.67
N ASP A 140 18.17 -5.60 3.45
CA ASP A 140 18.61 -6.92 3.00
C ASP A 140 17.48 -7.68 2.29
N PHE A 141 17.84 -8.71 1.52
CA PHE A 141 16.89 -9.45 0.67
C PHE A 141 15.75 -10.11 1.45
N ASP A 142 16.06 -10.72 2.60
CA ASP A 142 15.10 -11.41 3.45
C ASP A 142 14.21 -10.46 4.26
N VAL A 143 14.72 -9.31 4.69
CA VAL A 143 13.90 -8.22 5.25
C VAL A 143 12.90 -7.72 4.22
N LYS A 144 13.34 -7.47 2.98
CA LYS A 144 12.45 -7.12 1.85
C LYS A 144 11.44 -8.21 1.52
N ARG A 145 11.85 -9.49 1.53
CA ARG A 145 10.97 -10.64 1.29
C ARG A 145 9.92 -10.81 2.38
N ARG A 146 10.26 -10.52 3.65
CA ARG A 146 9.30 -10.49 4.77
C ARG A 146 8.28 -9.38 4.54
N TYR A 147 8.75 -8.14 4.31
CA TYR A 147 7.91 -6.97 4.03
C TYR A 147 6.95 -7.21 2.85
N PHE A 148 7.48 -7.61 1.68
CA PHE A 148 6.70 -7.87 0.48
C PHE A 148 5.61 -8.94 0.70
N ARG A 149 5.91 -10.00 1.46
CA ARG A 149 4.92 -11.01 1.82
C ARG A 149 3.82 -10.43 2.71
N THR A 150 4.17 -9.71 3.78
CA THR A 150 3.19 -9.15 4.72
C THR A 150 2.29 -8.11 4.05
N GLU A 151 2.81 -7.28 3.16
CA GLU A 151 1.98 -6.36 2.38
C GLU A 151 1.08 -7.10 1.37
N LEU A 152 1.58 -8.14 0.68
CA LEU A 152 0.73 -8.97 -0.19
C LEU A 152 -0.38 -9.69 0.59
N GLU A 153 -0.10 -10.13 1.82
CA GLU A 153 -1.08 -10.73 2.73
C GLU A 153 -2.12 -9.68 3.21
N ARG A 154 -1.72 -8.42 3.48
CA ARG A 154 -2.64 -7.31 3.82
C ARG A 154 -3.47 -6.83 2.62
N MET A 155 -2.91 -6.81 1.42
CA MET A 155 -3.63 -6.47 0.17
C MET A 155 -4.69 -7.51 -0.21
N ASP A 156 -4.62 -8.70 0.37
CA ASP A 156 -5.58 -9.79 0.24
C ASP A 156 -6.45 -10.00 1.50
N ASP A 157 -6.38 -9.10 2.49
CA ASP A 157 -7.19 -9.22 3.71
C ASP A 157 -8.68 -9.14 3.39
N GLY A 158 -9.47 -9.96 4.08
CA GLY A 158 -10.88 -10.21 3.78
C GLY A 158 -11.15 -11.04 2.50
N ILE A 159 -10.18 -11.35 1.65
CA ILE A 159 -10.38 -12.22 0.47
C ILE A 159 -10.42 -13.69 0.90
N ARG A 160 -11.61 -14.29 0.86
CA ARG A 160 -11.80 -15.74 1.01
C ARG A 160 -11.24 -16.46 -0.22
N ARG A 161 -9.98 -16.88 -0.15
CA ARG A 161 -9.35 -17.78 -1.13
C ARG A 161 -10.02 -19.16 -1.07
N GLU A 162 -10.46 -19.67 -2.20
CA GLU A 162 -11.11 -20.98 -2.33
C GLU A 162 -10.16 -22.00 -2.99
N ASP A 163 -10.52 -23.28 -2.95
CA ASP A 163 -9.80 -24.34 -3.66
C ASP A 163 -10.27 -24.41 -5.12
N MET A 164 -9.34 -24.32 -6.06
CA MET A 164 -9.62 -24.42 -7.50
C MET A 164 -8.90 -25.64 -8.07
N ALA A 165 -9.66 -26.66 -8.48
CA ALA A 165 -9.11 -27.78 -9.24
C ALA A 165 -8.60 -27.32 -10.62
N VAL A 166 -7.50 -27.93 -11.07
CA VAL A 166 -6.83 -27.65 -12.33
C VAL A 166 -6.53 -29.00 -13.01
N HIS A 167 -7.28 -29.35 -14.06
CA HIS A 167 -7.27 -30.65 -14.73
C HIS A 167 -6.42 -30.62 -16.00
N ILE A 168 -5.30 -31.34 -15.99
CA ILE A 168 -4.25 -31.24 -17.01
C ILE A 168 -3.62 -32.59 -17.34
N LYS A 169 -3.12 -32.76 -18.57
CA LYS A 169 -2.31 -33.92 -18.96
C LYS A 169 -0.83 -33.59 -18.82
N ARG A 170 -0.06 -34.52 -18.24
CA ARG A 170 1.40 -34.40 -18.09
C ARG A 170 2.12 -34.15 -19.42
N GLU A 171 1.60 -34.74 -20.50
CA GLU A 171 2.07 -34.61 -21.89
C GLU A 171 1.84 -33.22 -22.50
N HIS A 172 0.72 -32.56 -22.14
CA HIS A 172 0.22 -31.33 -22.77
C HIS A 172 0.13 -30.17 -21.77
N ILE A 173 0.93 -30.25 -20.70
CA ILE A 173 0.80 -29.47 -19.47
C ILE A 173 0.74 -27.96 -19.70
N PHE A 174 1.51 -27.42 -20.64
CA PHE A 174 1.52 -25.99 -20.96
C PHE A 174 0.22 -25.53 -21.63
N GLU A 175 -0.28 -26.31 -22.59
CA GLU A 175 -1.48 -25.98 -23.35
C GLU A 175 -2.77 -26.19 -22.56
N ASP A 176 -2.83 -27.25 -21.75
CA ASP A 176 -3.95 -27.50 -20.84
C ASP A 176 -4.01 -26.44 -19.74
N SER A 177 -2.87 -26.14 -19.07
CA SER A 177 -2.80 -25.07 -18.06
C SER A 177 -3.17 -23.70 -18.64
N PHE A 178 -2.74 -23.40 -19.88
CA PHE A 178 -3.18 -22.20 -20.58
C PHE A 178 -4.70 -22.20 -20.81
N ARG A 179 -5.26 -23.31 -21.31
CA ARG A 179 -6.70 -23.43 -21.63
C ARG A 179 -7.59 -23.18 -20.41
N GLU A 180 -7.19 -23.66 -19.24
CA GLU A 180 -7.98 -23.62 -18.01
C GLU A 180 -7.76 -22.34 -17.17
N LEU A 181 -6.51 -21.85 -17.08
CA LEU A 181 -6.16 -20.72 -16.21
C LEU A 181 -6.16 -19.37 -16.93
N PHE A 182 -5.86 -19.30 -18.23
CA PHE A 182 -5.71 -18.00 -18.94
C PHE A 182 -6.98 -17.13 -18.91
N ARG A 183 -8.16 -17.77 -18.96
CA ARG A 183 -9.47 -17.07 -18.97
C ARG A 183 -9.91 -16.58 -17.59
N ARG A 184 -9.28 -17.04 -16.51
CA ARG A 184 -9.66 -16.72 -15.13
C ARG A 184 -9.44 -15.23 -14.81
N SER A 185 -10.29 -14.71 -13.94
CA SER A 185 -10.23 -13.36 -13.36
C SER A 185 -9.00 -13.17 -12.46
N LYS A 186 -8.66 -11.91 -12.11
CA LYS A 186 -7.49 -11.64 -11.23
C LYS A 186 -7.65 -12.29 -9.86
N ASP A 187 -8.87 -12.35 -9.36
CA ASP A 187 -9.18 -12.81 -8.01
C ASP A 187 -9.27 -14.35 -7.96
N GLU A 188 -9.76 -14.99 -9.03
CA GLU A 188 -9.58 -16.44 -9.22
C GLU A 188 -8.10 -16.86 -9.29
N TRP A 189 -7.19 -16.02 -9.79
CA TRP A 189 -5.75 -16.30 -9.77
C TRP A 189 -5.11 -16.20 -8.36
N LYS A 190 -5.85 -15.69 -7.35
CA LYS A 190 -5.43 -15.70 -5.93
C LYS A 190 -5.91 -16.94 -5.17
N ASN A 191 -6.75 -17.79 -5.77
CA ASN A 191 -7.24 -19.02 -5.15
C ASN A 191 -6.14 -20.08 -5.01
N ARG A 192 -6.37 -21.09 -4.16
CA ARG A 192 -5.42 -22.19 -3.97
C ARG A 192 -5.62 -23.22 -5.08
N PHE A 193 -4.70 -23.28 -6.03
CA PHE A 193 -4.74 -24.29 -7.09
C PHE A 193 -4.49 -25.70 -6.52
N TYR A 194 -5.34 -26.63 -6.93
CA TYR A 194 -5.26 -28.06 -6.65
C TYR A 194 -5.06 -28.80 -7.98
N ILE A 195 -3.86 -29.28 -8.23
CA ILE A 195 -3.50 -29.89 -9.52
C ILE A 195 -4.00 -31.33 -9.59
N VAL A 196 -4.66 -31.67 -10.70
CA VAL A 196 -5.13 -33.02 -11.02
C VAL A 196 -4.54 -33.43 -12.37
N PHE A 197 -3.59 -34.36 -12.35
CA PHE A 197 -3.11 -35.00 -13.58
C PHE A 197 -4.12 -36.06 -14.04
N GLU A 198 -4.65 -35.92 -15.26
CA GLU A 198 -5.65 -36.87 -15.78
C GLU A 198 -5.05 -38.28 -15.92
N GLY A 199 -5.63 -39.25 -15.22
CA GLY A 199 -5.21 -40.66 -15.26
C GLY A 199 -4.14 -41.05 -14.24
N GLU A 200 -3.69 -40.13 -13.37
CA GLU A 200 -2.69 -40.39 -12.33
C GLU A 200 -3.29 -40.35 -10.92
N GLU A 201 -2.83 -41.23 -10.01
CA GLU A 201 -3.27 -41.23 -8.61
C GLU A 201 -2.56 -40.14 -7.79
N GLY A 202 -3.24 -39.01 -7.58
CA GLY A 202 -2.71 -37.87 -6.82
C GLY A 202 -2.68 -38.09 -5.31
N GLN A 203 -1.53 -38.49 -4.77
CA GLN A 203 -1.37 -38.81 -3.34
C GLN A 203 -1.18 -37.60 -2.40
N ASP A 204 -0.61 -36.49 -2.88
CA ASP A 204 -0.45 -35.24 -2.10
C ASP A 204 -0.61 -33.99 -2.97
N ALA A 205 -1.59 -33.15 -2.61
CA ALA A 205 -1.85 -31.85 -3.22
C ALA A 205 -0.62 -30.92 -3.25
N GLY A 206 0.17 -30.92 -2.16
CA GLY A 206 1.35 -30.07 -2.02
C GLY A 206 2.50 -30.50 -2.92
N GLY A 207 2.68 -31.81 -3.10
CA GLY A 207 3.58 -32.41 -4.07
C GLY A 207 3.21 -32.06 -5.50
N LEU A 208 1.96 -32.32 -5.92
CA LEU A 208 1.51 -32.09 -7.30
C LEU A 208 1.60 -30.61 -7.72
N LEU A 209 1.27 -29.67 -6.82
CA LEU A 209 1.40 -28.24 -7.12
C LEU A 209 2.87 -27.83 -7.33
N ARG A 210 3.80 -28.37 -6.53
CA ARG A 210 5.25 -28.13 -6.72
C ARG A 210 5.76 -28.75 -8.00
N GLU A 211 5.31 -29.96 -8.32
CA GLU A 211 5.66 -30.65 -9.57
C GLU A 211 5.18 -29.85 -10.78
N TRP A 212 3.93 -29.38 -10.77
CA TRP A 212 3.38 -28.52 -11.81
C TRP A 212 4.26 -27.28 -12.05
N TYR A 213 4.64 -26.55 -10.99
CA TYR A 213 5.56 -25.41 -11.11
C TYR A 213 6.94 -25.80 -11.69
N VAL A 214 7.47 -26.98 -11.38
CA VAL A 214 8.75 -27.48 -11.91
C VAL A 214 8.66 -27.89 -13.38
N VAL A 215 7.53 -28.41 -13.85
CA VAL A 215 7.35 -28.82 -15.25
C VAL A 215 6.91 -27.63 -16.12
N ILE A 216 5.94 -26.82 -15.68
CA ILE A 216 5.49 -25.64 -16.44
C ILE A 216 6.64 -24.64 -16.66
N SER A 217 7.53 -24.46 -15.69
CA SER A 217 8.71 -23.59 -15.84
C SER A 217 9.74 -24.10 -16.83
N ARG A 218 9.75 -25.40 -17.16
CA ARG A 218 10.56 -25.95 -18.27
C ARG A 218 9.88 -25.71 -19.61
N GLU A 219 8.58 -26.00 -19.71
CA GLU A 219 7.82 -25.82 -20.95
C GLU A 219 7.70 -24.35 -21.38
N ILE A 220 7.69 -23.41 -20.43
CA ILE A 220 7.79 -21.97 -20.71
C ILE A 220 9.03 -21.63 -21.54
N PHE A 221 10.15 -22.35 -21.35
CA PHE A 221 11.40 -22.15 -22.09
C PHE A 221 11.62 -23.21 -23.20
N ASN A 222 10.63 -24.05 -23.50
CA ASN A 222 10.72 -25.03 -24.58
C ASN A 222 10.80 -24.32 -25.95
N PRO A 223 11.88 -24.54 -26.75
CA PRO A 223 12.04 -23.89 -28.06
C PRO A 223 10.89 -24.14 -29.04
N MET A 224 10.13 -25.23 -28.89
CA MET A 224 9.00 -25.57 -29.77
C MET A 224 7.87 -24.52 -29.73
N TYR A 225 7.66 -23.85 -28.60
CA TYR A 225 6.66 -22.76 -28.51
C TYR A 225 7.17 -21.42 -29.08
N ALA A 226 8.47 -21.33 -29.39
CA ALA A 226 9.17 -20.17 -29.92
C ALA A 226 9.05 -18.88 -29.07
N LEU A 227 8.73 -18.98 -27.77
CA LEU A 227 8.50 -17.81 -26.90
C LEU A 227 9.79 -17.19 -26.33
N PHE A 228 10.76 -18.02 -25.96
CA PHE A 228 12.03 -17.56 -25.39
C PHE A 228 13.21 -18.16 -26.13
N THR A 229 14.36 -17.51 -26.01
CA THR A 229 15.65 -17.97 -26.53
C THR A 229 16.74 -17.72 -25.48
N THR A 230 17.82 -18.51 -25.50
CA THR A 230 18.98 -18.30 -24.61
C THR A 230 19.72 -17.02 -24.98
N SER A 231 20.25 -16.31 -24.00
CA SER A 231 21.06 -15.11 -24.20
C SER A 231 22.31 -15.43 -25.07
N PRO A 232 22.71 -14.57 -26.03
CA PRO A 232 23.93 -14.78 -26.82
C PRO A 232 25.21 -14.82 -25.97
N GLY A 233 25.20 -14.20 -24.78
CA GLY A 233 26.35 -14.16 -23.87
C GLY A 233 26.37 -15.27 -22.81
N ASP A 234 25.26 -15.96 -22.58
CA ASP A 234 25.14 -16.97 -21.52
C ASP A 234 23.99 -17.96 -21.79
N ARG A 235 24.27 -19.25 -21.60
CA ARG A 235 23.34 -20.35 -21.88
C ARG A 235 22.37 -20.66 -20.73
N VAL A 236 22.52 -20.05 -19.54
CA VAL A 236 21.57 -20.23 -18.42
C VAL A 236 20.57 -19.08 -18.26
N THR A 237 20.66 -18.02 -19.06
CA THR A 237 19.70 -16.90 -19.07
C THR A 237 18.86 -16.87 -20.34
N TYR A 238 17.58 -16.50 -20.21
CA TYR A 238 16.60 -16.47 -21.30
C TYR A 238 16.10 -15.05 -21.59
N MET A 239 15.81 -14.79 -22.85
CA MET A 239 15.26 -13.54 -23.36
C MET A 239 14.01 -13.82 -24.23
N ILE A 240 13.11 -12.84 -24.32
CA ILE A 240 11.96 -12.86 -25.24
C ILE A 240 12.45 -13.09 -26.66
N ASN A 241 11.87 -14.06 -27.38
CA ASN A 241 12.25 -14.34 -28.75
C ASN A 241 11.64 -13.31 -29.72
N SER A 242 12.50 -12.56 -30.41
CA SER A 242 12.12 -11.62 -31.48
C SER A 242 11.30 -12.28 -32.59
N SER A 243 11.55 -13.57 -32.86
CA SER A 243 10.84 -14.36 -33.87
C SER A 243 9.58 -15.07 -33.35
N SER A 244 9.13 -14.77 -32.13
CA SER A 244 7.96 -15.41 -31.51
C SER A 244 6.64 -15.20 -32.27
N TYR A 245 6.57 -14.21 -33.16
CA TYR A 245 5.42 -13.97 -34.04
C TYR A 245 5.07 -15.15 -34.98
N ILE A 246 5.99 -16.11 -35.14
CA ILE A 246 5.74 -17.39 -35.83
C ILE A 246 4.59 -18.17 -35.14
N ASN A 247 4.43 -18.00 -33.83
CA ASN A 247 3.32 -18.53 -33.04
C ASN A 247 2.23 -17.45 -32.93
N PRO A 248 1.06 -17.59 -33.59
CA PRO A 248 0.03 -16.53 -33.62
C PRO A 248 -0.55 -16.21 -32.23
N ASN A 249 -0.42 -17.13 -31.27
CA ASN A 249 -0.89 -16.95 -29.89
C ASN A 249 0.18 -16.37 -28.95
N HIS A 250 1.38 -16.02 -29.43
CA HIS A 250 2.53 -15.64 -28.59
C HIS A 250 2.21 -14.52 -27.57
N LEU A 251 1.46 -13.48 -27.94
CA LEU A 251 1.06 -12.40 -27.01
C LEU A 251 0.14 -12.89 -25.88
N LEU A 252 -0.72 -13.87 -26.16
CA LEU A 252 -1.58 -14.50 -25.16
C LEU A 252 -0.76 -15.39 -24.23
N TYR A 253 0.21 -16.14 -24.78
CA TYR A 253 1.14 -16.95 -24.00
C TYR A 253 2.04 -16.09 -23.09
N TYR A 254 2.64 -14.99 -23.56
CA TYR A 254 3.40 -14.08 -22.69
C TYR A 254 2.54 -13.53 -21.54
N LYS A 255 1.27 -13.18 -21.82
CA LYS A 255 0.31 -12.72 -20.80
C LYS A 255 -0.07 -13.81 -19.80
N PHE A 256 -0.15 -15.07 -20.22
CA PHE A 256 -0.33 -16.23 -19.34
C PHE A 256 0.91 -16.45 -18.46
N ILE A 257 2.09 -16.46 -19.07
CA ILE A 257 3.38 -16.67 -18.39
C ILE A 257 3.63 -15.60 -17.33
N GLY A 258 3.31 -14.33 -17.64
CA GLY A 258 3.36 -13.24 -16.66
C GLY A 258 2.40 -13.40 -15.47
N ARG A 259 1.33 -14.20 -15.59
CA ARG A 259 0.44 -14.59 -14.46
C ARG A 259 0.93 -15.83 -13.71
N VAL A 260 1.67 -16.73 -14.36
CA VAL A 260 2.29 -17.91 -13.70
C VAL A 260 3.50 -17.50 -12.85
N ILE A 261 4.16 -16.40 -13.21
CA ILE A 261 5.38 -15.89 -12.53
C ILE A 261 5.06 -14.86 -11.42
N GLY A 262 3.97 -14.11 -11.55
CA GLY A 262 3.62 -12.97 -10.67
C GLY A 262 2.72 -13.34 -9.50
#